data_AF-A0A8H2XSJ0-F1
#
_entry.id   AF-A0A8H2XSJ0-F1
#
_cell.length_a   1.000
_cell.length_b   1.000
_cell.length_c   1.000
_cell.angle_alpha   90.00
_cell.angle_beta   90.00
_cell.angle_gamma   90.00
#
_symmetry.space_group_name_H-M   'P 1'
#
loop_
_entity.id
_entity.type
_entity.pdbx_description
1 polymer ?
#
loop_
_entity_poly.entity_id
_entity_poly.type
_entity_poly.pdbx_seq_one_letter_code
_entity_poly.pdbx_strand_id
1 'polypeptide(L)'
;MANIDRETSDRSLNRDPAAHRAWQLLKRLPDALRYGRDEEGPLKNLDTNAQLPVSDQMHPFFVSEFSVANEAEKKILAEYALHLLVQSFGQATSTRYQTSDALYVKTLQKALYAALDQRLALVRQWMTMNTEQFPSNNQDIRNLTSKLDAAALAMRASVRLCSSWCSSCQLLCLRVHRHSGGHNCGTNHQCVLDCEISEEHTQRTSCGLPAGHKGRHM
;
A
#
# COMPACT_ATOMS: atom_id res chain seq x y z
N MET A 1 43.90 55.29 7.93
CA MET A 1 44.02 54.02 8.70
C MET A 1 42.61 53.48 8.89
N ALA A 2 42.45 52.19 8.62
CA ALA A 2 41.23 51.58 8.11
C ALA A 2 40.08 51.43 9.13
N ASN A 3 38.88 51.53 8.57
CA ASN A 3 37.56 51.25 9.14
C ASN A 3 37.48 49.90 9.86
N ILE A 4 37.00 49.97 11.10
CA ILE A 4 36.17 48.94 11.72
C ILE A 4 34.75 49.22 11.22
N ASP A 5 34.15 48.28 10.50
CA ASP A 5 32.72 47.98 10.63
C ASP A 5 32.47 46.62 9.96
N ARG A 6 32.25 45.64 10.83
CA ARG A 6 32.05 44.24 10.56
C ARG A 6 30.63 43.92 11.00
N GLU A 7 29.65 44.43 10.27
CA GLU A 7 28.22 44.26 10.49
C GLU A 7 27.59 44.83 9.20
N THR A 8 26.82 44.15 8.35
CA THR A 8 25.85 43.08 8.53
C THR A 8 25.71 42.42 7.16
N SER A 9 26.43 41.32 6.93
CA SER A 9 26.11 40.39 5.82
C SER A 9 25.08 39.37 6.30
N ASP A 10 24.06 39.83 7.02
CA ASP A 10 22.85 39.06 7.29
C ASP A 10 21.87 39.32 6.14
N ARG A 11 22.26 38.83 4.97
CA ARG A 11 21.48 38.92 3.74
C ARG A 11 20.32 37.94 3.86
N SER A 12 19.31 38.32 4.64
CA SER A 12 17.91 37.97 4.46
C SER A 12 17.66 36.48 4.17
N LEU A 13 17.71 35.66 5.22
CA LEU A 13 16.93 34.41 5.27
C LEU A 13 15.44 34.76 5.39
N ASN A 14 14.90 35.51 4.43
CA ASN A 14 13.47 35.55 4.21
C ASN A 14 13.11 34.22 3.52
N ARG A 15 13.12 33.13 4.31
CA ARG A 15 12.74 31.79 3.88
C ARG A 15 11.32 31.89 3.34
N ASP A 16 11.13 31.63 2.05
CA ASP A 16 9.81 31.48 1.46
C ASP A 16 8.98 30.53 2.35
N PRO A 17 7.92 31.03 3.02
CA PRO A 17 7.12 30.22 3.94
C PRO A 17 6.51 28.99 3.24
N ALA A 18 6.20 29.09 1.94
CA ALA A 18 5.70 27.99 1.15
C ALA A 18 6.78 26.91 0.93
N ALA A 19 8.01 27.33 0.60
CA ALA A 19 9.14 26.41 0.46
C ALA A 19 9.45 25.69 1.78
N HIS A 20 9.42 26.42 2.90
CA HIS A 20 9.62 25.82 4.21
C HIS A 20 8.53 24.80 4.55
N ARG A 21 7.26 25.14 4.30
CA ARG A 21 6.13 24.22 4.52
C ARG A 21 6.21 23.00 3.63
N ALA A 22 6.52 23.17 2.34
CA ALA A 22 6.67 22.07 1.40
C ALA A 22 7.76 21.09 1.87
N TRP A 23 8.89 21.60 2.36
CA TRP A 23 9.96 20.78 2.93
C TRP A 23 9.50 19.99 4.17
N GLN A 24 8.78 20.63 5.10
CA GLN A 24 8.25 19.95 6.29
C GLN A 24 7.32 18.79 5.92
N LEU A 25 6.41 19.03 4.97
CA LEU A 25 5.48 18.00 4.49
C LEU A 25 6.20 16.89 3.75
N LEU A 26 7.16 17.21 2.88
CA LEU A 26 7.93 16.23 2.13
C LEU A 26 8.70 15.28 3.04
N LYS A 27 9.25 15.78 4.16
CA LYS A 27 9.95 14.95 5.16
C LYS A 27 9.02 13.92 5.81
N ARG A 28 7.75 14.28 6.04
CA ARG A 28 6.75 13.45 6.75
C ARG A 28 5.90 12.58 5.80
N LEU A 29 5.90 12.93 4.51
CA LEU A 29 5.10 12.27 3.48
C LEU A 29 5.32 10.74 3.36
N PRO A 30 6.55 10.19 3.51
CA PRO A 30 6.76 8.74 3.45
C PRO A 30 5.94 7.98 4.51
N ASP A 31 5.98 8.45 5.76
CA ASP A 31 5.25 7.82 6.86
C ASP A 31 3.76 8.09 6.77
N ALA A 32 3.37 9.30 6.37
CA ALA A 32 1.97 9.63 6.11
C ALA A 32 1.35 8.67 5.09
N LEU A 33 2.06 8.37 3.99
CA LEU A 33 1.62 7.41 2.97
C LEU A 33 1.63 5.96 3.47
N ARG A 34 2.69 5.57 4.20
CA ARG A 34 2.85 4.20 4.69
C ARG A 34 1.82 3.87 5.78
N TYR A 35 1.70 4.72 6.79
CA TYR A 35 0.98 4.45 8.03
C TYR A 35 -0.26 5.34 8.26
N GLY A 36 -0.40 6.47 7.54
CA GLY A 36 -1.48 7.46 7.78
C GLY A 36 -1.23 8.35 8.97
N ARG A 37 0.02 8.39 9.42
CA ARG A 37 0.52 9.10 10.57
C ARG A 37 1.99 9.41 10.32
N ASP A 38 2.53 10.40 10.99
CA ASP A 38 3.96 10.65 11.01
C ASP A 38 4.58 10.12 12.31
N GLU A 39 5.88 10.33 12.50
CA GLU A 39 6.60 9.94 13.72
C GLU A 39 6.05 10.62 14.99
N GLU A 40 5.39 11.77 14.87
CA GLU A 40 4.82 12.53 15.98
C GLU A 40 3.38 12.09 16.32
N GLY A 41 2.78 11.20 15.52
CA GLY A 41 1.44 10.67 15.72
C GLY A 41 0.46 11.02 14.58
N PRO A 42 -0.84 11.21 14.88
CA PRO A 42 -1.84 11.51 13.86
C PRO A 42 -1.47 12.72 13.00
N LEU A 43 -1.80 12.64 11.70
CA LEU A 43 -1.58 13.75 10.79
C LEU A 43 -2.36 14.99 11.25
N LYS A 44 -1.68 16.13 11.30
CA LYS A 44 -2.22 17.37 11.87
C LYS A 44 -1.91 18.59 11.01
N ASN A 45 -2.69 19.65 11.23
CA ASN A 45 -2.35 21.00 10.79
C ASN A 45 -1.10 21.48 11.55
N LEU A 46 -0.07 21.90 10.85
CA LEU A 46 1.21 22.31 11.44
C LEU A 46 1.15 23.69 12.13
N ASP A 47 0.13 24.49 11.84
CA ASP A 47 -0.08 25.82 12.44
C ASP A 47 -0.97 25.74 13.68
N THR A 48 -2.05 24.95 13.63
CA THR A 48 -3.05 24.88 14.71
C THR A 48 -2.97 23.63 15.58
N ASN A 49 -2.14 22.65 15.20
CA ASN A 49 -2.11 21.30 15.79
C ASN A 49 -3.45 20.53 15.74
N ALA A 50 -4.42 20.99 14.95
CA ALA A 50 -5.67 20.27 14.73
C ALA A 50 -5.41 18.93 14.02
N GLN A 51 -5.83 17.82 14.61
CA GLN A 51 -5.59 16.48 14.10
C GLN A 51 -6.68 16.04 13.12
N LEU A 52 -6.28 15.25 12.12
CA LEU A 52 -7.22 14.51 11.29
C LEU A 52 -7.59 13.19 11.97
N PRO A 53 -8.86 12.76 11.87
CA PRO A 53 -9.27 11.47 12.40
C PRO A 53 -8.56 10.35 11.64
N VAL A 54 -8.00 9.40 12.38
CA VAL A 54 -7.33 8.22 11.84
C VAL A 54 -8.10 6.98 12.31
N SER A 55 -8.25 5.98 11.43
CA SER A 55 -8.80 4.69 11.84
C SER A 55 -7.70 3.86 12.52
N ASP A 56 -8.03 3.23 13.64
CA ASP A 56 -7.10 2.38 14.40
C ASP A 56 -6.61 1.16 13.60
N GLN A 57 -7.33 0.75 12.55
CA GLN A 57 -7.03 -0.43 11.73
C GLN A 57 -6.40 -0.06 10.39
N MET A 58 -5.21 0.54 10.44
CA MET A 58 -4.51 0.99 9.24
C MET A 58 -3.28 0.14 8.95
N HIS A 59 -3.41 -0.75 7.95
CA HIS A 59 -2.29 -1.57 7.49
C HIS A 59 -1.21 -0.75 6.77
N PRO A 60 0.07 -1.10 6.94
CA PRO A 60 1.16 -0.41 6.29
C PRO A 60 1.23 -0.72 4.79
N PHE A 61 1.38 0.31 3.96
CA PHE A 61 1.64 0.16 2.52
C PHE A 61 3.13 0.31 2.20
N PHE A 62 3.58 -0.35 1.13
CA PHE A 62 4.90 -0.06 0.58
C PHE A 62 4.86 1.23 -0.25
N VAL A 63 5.81 2.14 0.01
CA VAL A 63 5.92 3.43 -0.69
C VAL A 63 7.25 3.48 -1.45
N SER A 64 7.23 2.99 -2.68
CA SER A 64 8.42 2.88 -3.55
C SER A 64 9.16 4.22 -3.73
N GLU A 65 8.40 5.31 -3.83
CA GLU A 65 8.92 6.59 -4.34
C GLU A 65 9.82 7.33 -3.35
N PHE A 66 9.80 6.90 -2.10
CA PHE A 66 10.67 7.39 -1.03
C PHE A 66 11.65 6.32 -0.53
N SER A 67 11.68 5.15 -1.18
CA SER A 67 12.61 4.09 -0.84
C SER A 67 13.98 4.37 -1.46
N VAL A 68 15.04 4.25 -0.65
CA VAL A 68 16.44 4.29 -1.11
C VAL A 68 16.93 2.96 -1.69
N ALA A 69 16.08 1.93 -1.66
CA ALA A 69 16.39 0.60 -2.15
C ALA A 69 16.50 0.59 -3.68
N ASN A 70 17.28 -0.34 -4.23
CA ASN A 70 17.35 -0.52 -5.69
C ASN A 70 16.07 -1.18 -6.24
N GLU A 71 15.90 -1.21 -7.56
CA GLU A 71 14.68 -1.73 -8.20
C GLU A 71 14.40 -3.22 -7.92
N ALA A 72 15.42 -4.03 -7.66
CA ALA A 72 15.23 -5.43 -7.29
C ALA A 72 14.72 -5.55 -5.84
N GLU A 73 15.31 -4.79 -4.93
CA GLU A 73 14.90 -4.72 -3.52
C GLU A 73 13.49 -4.15 -3.37
N LYS A 74 13.15 -3.09 -4.13
CA LYS A 74 11.79 -2.52 -4.15
C LYS A 74 10.74 -3.56 -4.52
N LYS A 75 11.02 -4.43 -5.49
CA LYS A 75 10.10 -5.52 -5.87
C LYS A 75 9.91 -6.51 -4.73
N ILE A 76 10.99 -6.89 -4.04
CA ILE A 76 10.92 -7.80 -2.87
C ILE A 76 10.09 -7.16 -1.75
N LEU A 77 10.33 -5.89 -1.45
CA LEU A 77 9.59 -5.15 -0.42
C LEU A 77 8.11 -4.96 -0.78
N ALA A 78 7.80 -4.68 -2.04
CA ALA A 78 6.43 -4.60 -2.52
C ALA A 78 5.71 -5.95 -2.39
N GLU A 79 6.38 -7.05 -2.73
CA GLU A 79 5.82 -8.40 -2.58
C GLU A 79 5.56 -8.75 -1.11
N TYR A 80 6.52 -8.48 -0.24
CA TYR A 80 6.36 -8.71 1.19
C TYR A 80 5.21 -7.88 1.78
N ALA A 81 5.14 -6.59 1.46
CA ALA A 81 4.06 -5.72 1.93
C ALA A 81 2.68 -6.17 1.43
N LEU A 82 2.57 -6.52 0.14
CA LEU A 82 1.31 -7.05 -0.40
C LEU A 82 0.93 -8.37 0.26
N HIS A 83 1.89 -9.25 0.55
CA HIS A 83 1.62 -10.51 1.25
C HIS A 83 0.96 -10.27 2.62
N LEU A 84 1.48 -9.33 3.40
CA LEU A 84 0.90 -8.97 4.71
C LEU A 84 -0.51 -8.37 4.56
N LEU A 85 -0.73 -7.53 3.54
CA LEU A 85 -2.05 -6.98 3.25
C LEU A 85 -3.03 -8.11 2.85
N VAL A 86 -2.61 -9.03 1.99
CA VAL A 86 -3.43 -10.19 1.60
C VAL A 86 -3.77 -11.06 2.80
N GLN A 87 -2.86 -11.27 3.75
CA GLN A 87 -3.17 -12.00 4.98
C GLN A 87 -4.17 -11.26 5.87
N SER A 88 -4.09 -9.94 5.92
CA SER A 88 -4.97 -9.11 6.77
C SER A 88 -6.38 -8.97 6.19
N PHE A 89 -6.49 -8.65 4.90
CA PHE A 89 -7.76 -8.47 4.20
C PHE A 89 -8.37 -9.79 3.72
N GLY A 90 -7.53 -10.80 3.47
CA GLY A 90 -7.94 -12.13 3.06
C GLY A 90 -8.26 -13.05 4.23
N GLN A 91 -8.68 -12.51 5.39
CA GLN A 91 -8.86 -13.18 6.69
C GLN A 91 -9.88 -14.34 6.72
N ALA A 92 -10.17 -14.94 5.59
CA ALA A 92 -10.69 -16.28 5.53
C ALA A 92 -10.20 -16.95 4.23
N THR A 93 -9.05 -17.62 4.27
CA THR A 93 -8.73 -18.68 3.28
C THR A 93 -9.90 -19.66 3.15
N SER A 94 -10.69 -19.85 4.22
CA SER A 94 -11.96 -20.59 4.21
C SER A 94 -13.02 -19.99 3.27
N THR A 95 -13.13 -18.67 3.15
CA THR A 95 -14.07 -18.04 2.19
C THR A 95 -13.66 -18.22 0.74
N ARG A 96 -12.36 -18.36 0.47
CA ARG A 96 -11.87 -18.56 -0.91
C ARG A 96 -12.46 -19.83 -1.54
N TYR A 97 -12.66 -20.88 -0.75
CA TYR A 97 -13.27 -22.14 -1.20
C TYR A 97 -14.81 -22.12 -1.15
N GLN A 98 -15.42 -21.14 -0.47
CA GLN A 98 -16.87 -20.94 -0.42
C GLN A 98 -17.40 -20.17 -1.65
N THR A 99 -16.53 -19.58 -2.45
CA THR A 99 -16.89 -18.81 -3.64
C THR A 99 -16.00 -19.17 -4.82
N SER A 100 -16.38 -18.73 -6.02
CA SER A 100 -15.50 -18.90 -7.18
C SER A 100 -14.19 -18.11 -6.96
N ASP A 101 -13.08 -18.72 -7.32
CA ASP A 101 -11.76 -18.13 -7.10
C ASP A 101 -11.59 -16.74 -7.77
N ALA A 102 -12.18 -16.56 -8.96
CA ALA A 102 -12.22 -15.27 -9.64
C ALA A 102 -12.98 -14.19 -8.84
N LEU A 103 -14.09 -14.55 -8.18
CA LEU A 103 -14.84 -13.64 -7.34
C LEU A 103 -14.08 -13.31 -6.04
N TYR A 104 -13.40 -14.29 -5.45
CA TYR A 104 -12.53 -14.06 -4.29
C TYR A 104 -11.43 -13.05 -4.63
N VAL A 105 -10.66 -13.27 -5.70
CA VAL A 105 -9.56 -12.37 -6.11
C VAL A 105 -10.08 -10.97 -6.45
N LYS A 106 -11.22 -10.87 -7.15
CA LYS A 106 -11.85 -9.57 -7.46
C LYS A 106 -12.25 -8.82 -6.19
N THR A 107 -12.84 -9.51 -5.22
CA THR A 107 -13.28 -8.93 -3.95
C THR A 107 -12.08 -8.48 -3.11
N LEU A 108 -11.03 -9.29 -3.03
CA LEU A 108 -9.79 -8.95 -2.36
C LEU A 108 -9.10 -7.73 -3.01
N GLN A 109 -9.00 -7.70 -4.34
CA GLN A 109 -8.44 -6.56 -5.06
C GLN A 109 -9.21 -5.27 -4.77
N LYS A 110 -10.54 -5.34 -4.70
CA LYS A 110 -11.40 -4.20 -4.36
C LYS A 110 -11.15 -3.72 -2.93
N ALA A 111 -11.02 -4.63 -1.97
CA ALA A 111 -10.71 -4.28 -0.58
C ALA A 111 -9.35 -3.58 -0.46
N LEU A 112 -8.31 -4.12 -1.12
CA LEU A 112 -6.98 -3.50 -1.15
C LEU A 112 -6.99 -2.09 -1.74
N TYR A 113 -7.71 -1.89 -2.84
CA TYR A 113 -7.86 -0.57 -3.44
C TYR A 113 -8.67 0.39 -2.57
N ALA A 114 -9.75 -0.06 -1.94
CA ALA A 114 -10.53 0.78 -1.04
C ALA A 114 -9.68 1.26 0.16
N ALA A 115 -8.89 0.37 0.76
CA ALA A 115 -7.99 0.71 1.85
C ALA A 115 -6.90 1.73 1.42
N LEU A 116 -6.33 1.53 0.22
CA LEU A 116 -5.36 2.48 -0.34
C LEU A 116 -6.01 3.84 -0.65
N ASP A 117 -7.22 3.85 -1.21
CA ASP A 117 -7.92 5.09 -1.54
C ASP A 117 -8.26 5.89 -0.27
N GLN A 118 -8.65 5.22 0.82
CA GLN A 118 -8.83 5.85 2.13
C GLN A 118 -7.52 6.48 2.65
N ARG A 119 -6.40 5.76 2.54
CA ARG A 119 -5.06 6.28 2.89
C ARG A 119 -4.73 7.53 2.09
N LEU A 120 -4.88 7.48 0.77
CA LEU A 120 -4.54 8.58 -0.13
C LEU A 120 -5.46 9.78 0.07
N ALA A 121 -6.75 9.57 0.36
CA ALA A 121 -7.68 10.64 0.70
C ALA A 121 -7.26 11.36 1.98
N LEU A 122 -6.89 10.62 3.04
CA LEU A 122 -6.38 11.19 4.29
C LEU A 122 -5.12 12.04 4.05
N VAL A 123 -4.13 11.51 3.32
CA VAL A 123 -2.87 12.22 3.04
C VAL A 123 -3.11 13.45 2.16
N ARG A 124 -4.01 13.37 1.18
CA ARG A 124 -4.43 14.52 0.36
C ARG A 124 -5.08 15.61 1.20
N GLN A 125 -6.02 15.23 2.08
CA GLN A 125 -6.66 16.17 2.99
C GLN A 125 -5.64 16.85 3.91
N TRP A 126 -4.71 16.07 4.47
CA TRP A 126 -3.61 16.58 5.29
C TRP A 126 -2.73 17.57 4.53
N MET A 127 -2.37 17.26 3.28
CA MET A 127 -1.60 18.16 2.43
C MET A 127 -2.36 19.45 2.12
N THR A 128 -3.63 19.36 1.72
CA THR A 128 -4.48 20.55 1.45
C THR A 128 -4.57 21.43 2.68
N MET A 129 -4.91 20.86 3.84
CA MET A 129 -5.00 21.58 5.12
C MET A 129 -3.73 22.35 5.49
N ASN A 130 -2.56 21.84 5.08
CA ASN A 130 -1.28 22.46 5.37
C ASN A 130 -0.75 23.37 4.25
N THR A 131 -1.45 23.45 3.11
CA THR A 131 -0.98 24.20 1.94
C THR A 131 -2.00 25.17 1.36
N GLU A 132 -3.27 25.14 1.79
CA GLU A 132 -4.36 25.95 1.25
C GLU A 132 -4.12 27.47 1.28
N GLN A 133 -3.33 27.92 2.25
CA GLN A 133 -2.99 29.34 2.41
C GLN A 133 -1.93 29.84 1.41
N PHE A 134 -1.23 28.94 0.71
CA PHE A 134 -0.22 29.30 -0.27
C PHE A 134 -0.79 29.32 -1.69
N PRO A 135 -0.23 30.15 -2.60
CA PRO A 135 -0.66 30.16 -3.98
C PRO A 135 -0.49 28.78 -4.64
N SER A 136 -1.54 28.29 -5.32
CA SER A 136 -1.50 27.01 -6.05
C SER A 136 -0.45 26.98 -7.17
N ASN A 137 0.00 28.14 -7.62
CA ASN A 137 1.09 28.29 -8.60
C ASN A 137 2.49 28.40 -7.96
N ASN A 138 2.63 28.22 -6.64
CA ASN A 138 3.94 28.12 -6.00
C ASN A 138 4.65 26.82 -6.45
N GLN A 139 5.92 26.93 -6.86
CA GLN A 139 6.67 25.80 -7.43
C GLN A 139 6.88 24.68 -6.40
N ASP A 140 7.16 25.01 -5.14
CA ASP A 140 7.43 24.02 -4.10
C ASP A 140 6.17 23.22 -3.74
N ILE A 141 5.02 23.89 -3.69
CA ILE A 141 3.72 23.24 -3.48
C ILE A 141 3.36 22.31 -4.67
N ARG A 142 3.62 22.74 -5.91
CA ARG A 142 3.44 21.90 -7.10
C ARG A 142 4.38 20.69 -7.10
N ASN A 143 5.64 20.88 -6.71
CA ASN A 143 6.62 19.81 -6.61
C ASN A 143 6.19 18.76 -5.57
N LEU A 144 5.73 19.22 -4.40
CA LEU A 144 5.19 18.35 -3.36
C LEU A 144 3.98 17.55 -3.85
N THR A 145 3.03 18.22 -4.52
CA THR A 145 1.84 17.57 -5.10
C THR A 145 2.22 16.52 -6.13
N SER A 146 3.17 16.84 -7.00
CA SER A 146 3.68 15.90 -8.01
C SER A 146 4.33 14.66 -7.39
N LYS A 147 5.05 14.83 -6.26
CA LYS A 147 5.63 13.71 -5.49
C LYS A 147 4.56 12.81 -4.87
N LEU A 148 3.50 13.40 -4.32
CA LEU A 148 2.35 12.64 -3.83
C LEU A 148 1.69 11.84 -4.95
N ASP A 149 1.43 12.45 -6.12
CA ASP A 149 0.75 11.77 -7.21
C ASP A 149 1.60 10.63 -7.82
N ALA A 150 2.92 10.83 -7.94
CA ALA A 150 3.84 9.77 -8.33
C ALA A 150 3.80 8.60 -7.34
N ALA A 151 3.89 8.90 -6.03
CA ALA A 151 3.81 7.87 -5.00
C ALA A 151 2.46 7.14 -5.00
N ALA A 152 1.34 7.85 -5.19
CA ALA A 152 0.01 7.27 -5.28
C ALA A 152 -0.10 6.27 -6.46
N LEU A 153 0.47 6.60 -7.61
CA LEU A 153 0.52 5.70 -8.77
C LEU A 153 1.33 4.44 -8.48
N ALA A 154 2.52 4.59 -7.89
CA ALA A 154 3.38 3.46 -7.54
C ALA A 154 2.78 2.56 -6.45
N MET A 155 2.11 3.14 -5.46
CA MET A 155 1.38 2.39 -4.43
C MET A 155 0.25 1.58 -5.05
N ARG A 156 -0.51 2.16 -6.00
CA ARG A 156 -1.56 1.42 -6.73
C ARG A 156 -1.01 0.25 -7.53
N ALA A 157 0.16 0.43 -8.16
CA ALA A 157 0.83 -0.66 -8.86
C ALA A 157 1.29 -1.76 -7.87
N SER A 158 1.80 -1.38 -6.71
CA SER A 158 2.33 -2.30 -5.69
C SER A 158 1.26 -3.16 -5.01
N VAL A 159 0.01 -2.71 -4.97
CA VAL A 159 -1.12 -3.46 -4.39
C VAL A 159 -1.99 -4.20 -5.43
N ARG A 160 -1.60 -4.16 -6.71
CA ARG A 160 -2.30 -4.88 -7.76
C ARG A 160 -1.93 -6.36 -7.72
N LEU A 161 -2.93 -7.23 -7.63
CA LEU A 161 -2.78 -8.68 -7.67
C LEU A 161 -2.47 -9.17 -9.09
N CYS A 162 -1.65 -10.22 -9.18
CA CYS A 162 -1.24 -10.85 -10.43
C CYS A 162 -2.40 -11.51 -11.17
N SER A 163 -3.21 -12.31 -10.47
CA SER A 163 -4.40 -12.98 -11.01
C SER A 163 -4.13 -13.91 -12.22
N SER A 164 -2.89 -14.37 -12.40
CA SER A 164 -2.56 -15.48 -13.33
C SER A 164 -2.68 -16.82 -12.61
N TRP A 165 -2.69 -17.94 -13.33
CA TRP A 165 -2.87 -19.26 -12.72
C TRP A 165 -1.64 -19.66 -11.91
N CYS A 166 -1.83 -20.24 -10.74
CA CYS A 166 -0.77 -20.72 -9.87
C CYS A 166 0.03 -21.84 -10.55
N SER A 167 1.34 -21.88 -10.29
CA SER A 167 2.21 -22.91 -10.87
C SER A 167 2.00 -24.30 -10.24
N SER A 168 1.39 -24.36 -9.05
CA SER A 168 1.23 -25.61 -8.28
C SER A 168 -0.22 -26.09 -8.20
N CYS A 169 -1.19 -25.24 -8.55
CA CYS A 169 -2.61 -25.54 -8.49
C CYS A 169 -3.39 -24.63 -9.45
N GLN A 170 -4.71 -24.80 -9.56
CA GLN A 170 -5.52 -24.02 -10.52
C GLN A 170 -6.09 -22.72 -9.95
N LEU A 171 -5.71 -22.36 -8.72
CA LEU A 171 -6.08 -21.08 -8.12
C LEU A 171 -5.28 -19.90 -8.70
N LEU A 172 -5.86 -18.71 -8.67
CA LEU A 172 -5.30 -17.45 -9.13
C LEU A 172 -4.22 -16.92 -8.16
N CYS A 173 -3.19 -16.32 -8.74
CA CYS A 173 -2.02 -15.81 -8.06
C CYS A 173 -2.34 -14.55 -7.24
N LEU A 174 -1.90 -14.54 -5.98
CA LEU A 174 -2.08 -13.41 -5.06
C LEU A 174 -0.81 -12.54 -4.90
N ARG A 175 0.28 -12.85 -5.63
CA ARG A 175 1.49 -12.01 -5.67
C ARG A 175 1.23 -10.69 -6.44
N VAL A 176 2.18 -9.76 -6.35
CA VAL A 176 2.14 -8.46 -7.05
C VAL A 176 2.07 -8.68 -8.57
N HIS A 177 1.33 -7.84 -9.28
CA HIS A 177 1.25 -7.87 -10.74
C HIS A 177 2.65 -7.73 -11.37
N ARG A 178 2.94 -8.58 -12.38
CA ARG A 178 4.25 -8.66 -13.06
C ARG A 178 5.43 -9.01 -12.13
N HIS A 179 5.18 -9.80 -11.08
CA HIS A 179 6.24 -10.43 -10.30
C HIS A 179 7.11 -11.36 -11.16
N SER A 180 8.34 -11.64 -10.69
CA SER A 180 9.21 -12.67 -11.26
C SER A 180 8.98 -14.04 -10.61
N GLY A 181 9.44 -15.11 -11.25
CA GLY A 181 9.32 -16.48 -10.75
C GLY A 181 7.91 -17.07 -10.81
N GLY A 182 7.70 -18.21 -10.15
CA GLY A 182 6.45 -18.97 -10.20
C GLY A 182 5.24 -18.25 -9.59
N HIS A 183 4.07 -18.50 -10.15
CA HIS A 183 2.82 -17.95 -9.64
C HIS A 183 2.39 -18.69 -8.37
N ASN A 184 2.07 -17.94 -7.30
CA ASN A 184 1.70 -18.50 -6.01
C ASN A 184 0.32 -17.97 -5.57
N CYS A 185 -0.61 -18.89 -5.28
CA CYS A 185 -1.96 -18.55 -4.84
C CYS A 185 -2.05 -18.13 -3.36
N GLY A 186 -0.98 -18.20 -2.57
CA GLY A 186 -0.99 -17.83 -1.15
C GLY A 186 -1.67 -18.84 -0.23
N THR A 187 -1.88 -20.08 -0.69
CA THR A 187 -2.39 -21.20 0.11
C THR A 187 -1.35 -22.33 0.18
N ASN A 188 -1.67 -23.43 0.86
CA ASN A 188 -0.88 -24.67 0.84
C ASN A 188 -1.04 -25.48 -0.47
N HIS A 189 -1.75 -24.94 -1.47
CA HIS A 189 -2.02 -25.55 -2.77
C HIS A 189 -2.87 -26.84 -2.76
N GLN A 190 -3.39 -27.26 -1.60
CA GLN A 190 -4.19 -28.47 -1.45
C GLN A 190 -5.69 -28.15 -1.46
N CYS A 191 -6.50 -28.99 -2.11
CA CYS A 191 -7.95 -28.91 -1.99
C CYS A 191 -8.37 -29.19 -0.55
N VAL A 192 -9.17 -28.29 0.03
CA VAL A 192 -9.65 -28.39 1.43
C VAL A 192 -11.01 -29.09 1.53
N LEU A 193 -11.58 -29.48 0.40
CA LEU A 193 -12.89 -30.12 0.33
C LEU A 193 -12.76 -31.63 0.51
N ASP A 194 -13.83 -32.25 1.01
CA ASP A 194 -13.90 -33.69 1.17
C ASP A 194 -14.05 -34.38 -0.21
N CYS A 195 -13.54 -35.60 -0.32
CA CYS A 195 -13.69 -36.40 -1.53
C CYS A 195 -15.16 -36.86 -1.69
N GLU A 196 -15.73 -36.67 -2.88
CA GLU A 196 -17.11 -37.09 -3.19
C GLU A 196 -17.22 -38.61 -3.45
N ILE A 197 -16.11 -39.27 -3.81
CA ILE A 197 -16.07 -40.70 -4.12
C ILE A 197 -16.10 -41.50 -2.82
N SER A 198 -17.31 -41.65 -2.28
CA SER A 198 -17.60 -42.31 -1.00
C SER A 198 -17.62 -43.84 -1.11
N GLU A 199 -17.70 -44.41 -2.32
CA GLU A 199 -17.72 -45.86 -2.53
C GLU A 199 -16.36 -46.54 -2.27
N GLU A 200 -15.25 -45.79 -2.33
CA GLU A 200 -13.89 -46.31 -2.07
C GLU A 200 -13.38 -46.00 -0.65
N HIS A 201 -14.16 -45.28 0.17
CA HIS A 201 -13.73 -44.81 1.47
C HIS A 201 -14.76 -45.12 2.56
N THR A 202 -14.37 -45.91 3.55
CA THR A 202 -15.20 -46.23 4.73
C THR A 202 -15.42 -45.04 5.67
N GLN A 203 -14.72 -43.91 5.46
CA GLN A 203 -14.79 -42.67 6.25
C GLN A 203 -14.63 -41.45 5.34
N ARG A 204 -15.06 -40.25 5.79
CA ARG A 204 -14.78 -38.99 5.07
C ARG A 204 -13.27 -38.77 4.98
N THR A 205 -12.76 -38.65 3.75
CA THR A 205 -11.35 -38.39 3.47
C THR A 205 -11.21 -37.05 2.74
N SER A 206 -10.09 -36.37 2.97
CA SER A 206 -9.75 -35.17 2.21
C SER A 206 -9.52 -35.50 0.74
N CYS A 207 -9.84 -34.58 -0.15
CA CYS A 207 -9.74 -34.82 -1.60
C CYS A 207 -8.30 -35.20 -2.06
N GLY A 208 -7.27 -34.61 -1.45
CA GLY A 208 -5.87 -34.91 -1.79
C GLY A 208 -5.37 -34.34 -3.13
N LEU A 209 -6.25 -33.77 -3.97
CA LEU A 209 -5.88 -33.12 -5.23
C LEU A 209 -5.42 -31.66 -5.03
N PRO A 210 -4.68 -31.08 -6.00
CA PRO A 210 -4.35 -29.66 -5.98
C PRO A 210 -5.61 -28.78 -5.96
N ALA A 211 -5.57 -27.68 -5.21
CA ALA A 211 -6.67 -26.75 -5.11
C ALA A 211 -7.13 -26.19 -6.48
N GLY A 212 -8.44 -25.94 -6.61
CA GLY A 212 -9.04 -25.37 -7.81
C GLY A 212 -9.19 -26.36 -8.98
N HIS A 213 -8.96 -27.66 -8.76
CA HIS A 213 -9.19 -28.67 -9.78
C HIS A 213 -10.65 -28.72 -10.22
N LYS A 214 -10.90 -29.26 -11.43
CA LYS A 214 -12.24 -29.34 -12.05
C LYS A 214 -13.13 -30.46 -11.48
N GLY A 215 -12.71 -31.12 -10.40
CA GLY A 215 -13.47 -32.21 -9.78
C GLY A 215 -14.65 -31.67 -8.97
N ARG A 216 -15.64 -32.53 -8.71
CA ARG A 216 -16.79 -32.18 -7.88
C ARG A 216 -16.52 -32.55 -6.42
N HIS A 217 -17.19 -31.81 -5.54
CA HIS A 217 -17.14 -31.91 -4.08
C HIS A 217 -18.54 -31.67 -3.52
N MET A 218 -18.83 -32.23 -2.34
CA MET A 218 -20.01 -31.86 -1.54
C MET A 218 -19.75 -30.63 -0.66
#